data_AF-A0A7X3XFX2-F1
#
_entry.id   AF-A0A7X3XFX2-F1
#
_cell.length_a   1.000
_cell.length_b   1.000
_cell.length_c   1.000
_cell.angle_alpha   90.00
_cell.angle_beta   90.00
_cell.angle_gamma   90.00
#
_symmetry.space_group_name_H-M   'P 1'
#
loop_
_entity.id
_entity.type
_entity.pdbx_description
1 polymer ?
#
loop_
_entity_poly.entity_id
_entity_poly.type
_entity_poly.pdbx_seq_one_letter_code
_entity_poly.pdbx_strand_id
1 'polypeptide(L)'
;MGISDEDKIGSIKSAVDLAIVGDNISDIAEFTLEKYEFKNDTTLSSEVREEGVAKVKEELWKRVEQLKKRRMQILAEMFTLAEKTLEGVINKGK
;
A
#
# COMPACT_ATOMS: atom_id res chain seq x y z
N MET A 1 4.70 -23.30 20.58
CA MET A 1 3.66 -22.73 19.68
C MET A 1 4.27 -22.67 18.29
N GLY A 2 3.92 -23.61 17.42
CA GLY A 2 4.40 -23.63 16.03
C GLY A 2 3.51 -22.72 15.17
N ILE A 3 4.12 -21.86 14.37
CA ILE A 3 3.43 -21.05 13.36
C ILE A 3 2.77 -22.02 12.38
N SER A 4 1.45 -21.93 12.22
CA SER A 4 0.69 -22.79 11.32
C SER A 4 1.13 -22.55 9.87
N ASP A 5 1.03 -23.57 9.01
CA ASP A 5 1.46 -23.42 7.61
C ASP A 5 0.57 -22.42 6.84
N GLU A 6 -0.67 -22.18 7.29
CA GLU A 6 -1.53 -21.09 6.79
C GLU A 6 -0.97 -19.70 7.12
N ASP A 7 -0.45 -19.49 8.33
CA ASP A 7 0.21 -18.24 8.74
C ASP A 7 1.51 -18.01 7.95
N LYS A 8 2.25 -19.07 7.63
CA LYS A 8 3.44 -19.00 6.77
C LYS A 8 3.07 -18.63 5.33
N ILE A 9 2.02 -19.21 4.76
CA ILE A 9 1.58 -18.89 3.39
C ILE A 9 1.05 -17.45 3.32
N GLY A 10 0.28 -16.99 4.32
CA GLY A 10 -0.22 -15.62 4.39
C GLY A 10 0.89 -14.57 4.49
N SER A 11 1.92 -14.83 5.29
CA SER A 11 3.08 -13.93 5.44
C SER A 11 3.95 -13.86 4.18
N ILE A 12 4.17 -14.98 3.47
CA ILE A 12 4.91 -15.00 2.20
C ILE A 12 4.16 -14.21 1.12
N LYS A 13 2.84 -14.39 0.97
CA LYS A 13 2.05 -13.65 -0.01
C LYS A 13 2.07 -12.14 0.26
N SER A 14 1.95 -11.74 1.53
CA SER A 14 2.10 -10.35 1.97
C SER A 14 3.47 -9.76 1.61
N ALA A 15 4.55 -10.51 1.80
CA ALA A 15 5.90 -10.06 1.47
C ALA A 15 6.10 -9.88 -0.05
N VAL A 16 5.59 -10.80 -0.85
CA VAL A 16 5.62 -10.71 -2.32
C VAL A 16 4.79 -9.52 -2.82
N ASP A 17 3.59 -9.31 -2.27
CA ASP A 17 2.75 -8.16 -2.64
C ASP A 17 3.44 -6.82 -2.32
N LEU A 18 4.17 -6.73 -1.19
CA LEU A 18 4.91 -5.52 -0.82
C LEU A 18 6.16 -5.29 -1.67
N ALA A 19 6.83 -6.35 -2.12
CA ALA A 19 7.94 -6.25 -3.07
C ALA A 19 7.46 -5.65 -4.40
N ILE A 20 6.36 -6.16 -4.96
CA ILE A 20 5.77 -5.64 -6.21
C ILE A 20 5.38 -4.16 -6.06
N VAL A 21 4.82 -3.78 -4.90
CA VAL A 21 4.52 -2.37 -4.62
C VAL A 21 5.79 -1.51 -4.59
N GLY A 22 6.88 -2.03 -4.01
CA GLY A 22 8.18 -1.35 -3.99
C GLY A 22 8.79 -1.15 -5.37
N ASP A 23 8.69 -2.15 -6.24
CA ASP A 23 9.17 -2.08 -7.63
C ASP A 23 8.39 -1.03 -8.41
N ASN A 24 7.06 -1.09 -8.37
CA ASN A 24 6.19 -0.10 -9.01
C ASN A 24 6.44 1.33 -8.50
N ILE A 25 6.69 1.50 -7.19
CA ILE A 25 7.03 2.82 -6.61
C ILE A 25 8.35 3.35 -7.19
N SER A 26 9.33 2.47 -7.42
CA SER A 26 10.62 2.85 -8.00
C SER A 26 10.44 3.32 -9.44
N ASP A 27 9.71 2.57 -10.26
CA ASP A 27 9.41 2.94 -11.65
C ASP A 27 8.67 4.29 -11.73
N ILE A 28 7.67 4.51 -10.87
CA ILE A 28 6.92 5.76 -10.83
C ILE A 28 7.84 6.93 -10.42
N ALA A 29 8.74 6.72 -9.46
CA ALA A 29 9.65 7.76 -9.02
C ALA A 29 10.61 8.17 -10.14
N GLU A 30 11.24 7.20 -10.81
CA GLU A 30 12.14 7.45 -11.93
C GLU A 30 11.42 8.18 -13.08
N PHE A 31 10.26 7.67 -13.49
CA PHE A 31 9.46 8.28 -14.54
C PHE A 31 9.01 9.71 -14.19
N THR A 32 8.74 9.99 -12.92
CA THR A 32 8.37 11.34 -12.47
C THR A 32 9.50 12.35 -12.73
N LEU A 33 10.75 11.95 -12.48
CA LEU A 33 11.91 12.81 -12.73
C LEU A 33 12.17 12.97 -14.24
N GLU A 34 12.08 11.88 -15.00
CA GLU A 34 12.21 11.94 -16.47
C GLU A 34 11.17 12.87 -17.10
N LYS A 35 9.92 12.78 -16.64
CA LYS A 35 8.84 13.66 -17.08
C LYS A 35 9.12 15.12 -16.74
N TYR A 36 9.73 15.38 -15.58
CA TYR A 36 10.11 16.73 -15.19
C TYR A 36 11.20 17.29 -16.12
N GLU A 37 12.26 16.53 -16.34
CA GLU A 37 13.36 16.92 -17.26
C GLU A 37 12.84 17.20 -18.66
N PHE A 38 12.03 16.29 -19.21
CA PHE A 38 11.41 16.45 -20.52
C PHE A 38 10.51 17.69 -20.61
N LYS A 39 9.65 17.92 -19.60
CA LYS A 39 8.71 19.05 -19.60
C LYS A 39 9.43 20.40 -19.52
N ASN A 40 10.56 20.46 -18.81
CA ASN A 40 11.27 21.71 -18.56
C ASN A 40 12.49 21.90 -19.46
N ASP A 41 12.69 21.02 -20.45
CA ASP A 41 13.84 21.01 -21.37
C ASP A 41 15.17 21.18 -20.61
N THR A 42 15.34 20.36 -19.57
CA THR A 42 16.48 20.42 -18.66
C THR A 42 17.01 19.04 -18.35
N THR A 43 18.22 18.98 -17.80
CA THR A 43 18.84 17.75 -17.29
C THR A 43 19.30 18.01 -15.87
N LEU A 44 18.80 17.21 -14.94
CA LEU A 44 19.21 17.30 -13.53
C LEU A 44 20.60 16.69 -13.37
N SER A 45 21.36 17.21 -12.41
CA SER A 45 22.59 16.54 -12.00
C SER A 45 22.26 15.18 -11.36
N SER A 46 23.21 14.24 -11.40
CA SER A 46 23.03 12.91 -10.81
C SER A 46 22.64 12.99 -9.32
N GLU A 47 23.28 13.89 -8.56
CA GLU A 47 22.98 14.11 -7.15
C GLU A 47 21.53 14.54 -6.91
N VAL A 48 21.03 15.51 -7.70
CA VAL A 48 19.66 16.00 -7.60
C VAL A 48 18.66 14.92 -8.05
N ARG A 49 19.02 14.12 -9.06
CA ARG A 49 18.18 13.03 -9.55
C ARG A 49 18.05 11.93 -8.50
N GLU A 50 19.15 11.51 -7.88
CA GLU A 50 19.17 10.50 -6.82
C GLU A 50 18.37 10.96 -5.59
N GLU A 51 18.58 12.19 -5.13
CA GLU A 51 17.81 12.76 -4.02
C GLU A 51 16.31 12.86 -4.36
N GLY A 52 16.00 13.29 -5.60
CA GLY A 52 14.64 13.40 -6.10
C GLY A 52 13.92 12.05 -6.11
N VAL A 53 14.55 11.02 -6.67
CA VAL A 53 14.00 9.66 -6.68
C VAL A 53 13.78 9.16 -5.25
N ALA A 54 14.75 9.33 -4.35
CA ALA A 54 14.62 8.89 -2.97
C ALA A 54 13.42 9.54 -2.27
N LYS A 55 13.25 10.86 -2.40
CA LYS A 55 12.14 11.60 -1.80
C LYS A 55 10.78 11.22 -2.39
N VAL A 56 10.70 11.03 -3.71
CA VAL A 56 9.44 10.58 -4.34
C VAL A 56 9.06 9.19 -3.85
N LYS A 57 10.03 8.26 -3.78
CA LYS A 57 9.80 6.91 -3.24
C LYS A 57 9.31 6.95 -1.79
N GLU A 58 9.93 7.78 -0.95
CA GLU A 58 9.54 7.97 0.45
C GLU A 58 8.08 8.44 0.59
N GLU A 59 7.69 9.47 -0.15
CA GLU A 59 6.33 10.01 -0.10
C GLU A 59 5.27 9.03 -0.63
N LEU A 60 5.59 8.30 -1.70
CA LEU A 60 4.72 7.24 -2.21
C LEU A 60 4.55 6.10 -1.19
N TRP A 61 5.61 5.72 -0.49
CA TRP A 61 5.53 4.72 0.57
C TRP A 61 4.67 5.18 1.75
N LYS A 62 4.85 6.42 2.21
CA LYS A 62 3.97 7.02 3.24
C LYS A 62 2.51 6.94 2.82
N ARG A 63 2.20 7.19 1.54
CA ARG A 63 0.84 7.08 1.02
C ARG A 63 0.32 5.65 1.06
N VAL A 64 1.14 4.66 0.70
CA VAL A 64 0.77 3.23 0.80
C VAL A 64 0.47 2.84 2.25
N GLU A 65 1.28 3.28 3.21
CA GLU A 65 1.05 2.99 4.63
C GLU A 65 -0.28 3.57 5.13
N GLN A 66 -0.60 4.80 4.74
CA GLN A 66 -1.89 5.41 5.04
C GLN A 66 -3.06 4.61 4.46
N LEU A 67 -2.92 4.13 3.21
CA LEU A 67 -3.94 3.31 2.56
C LEU A 67 -4.11 1.96 3.26
N LYS A 68 -3.01 1.33 3.71
CA LYS A 68 -3.06 0.10 4.53
C LYS A 68 -3.82 0.33 5.83
N LYS A 69 -3.54 1.44 6.54
CA LYS A 69 -4.27 1.82 7.77
C LYS A 69 -5.76 2.03 7.50
N ARG A 70 -6.09 2.77 6.44
CA ARG A 70 -7.49 2.99 6.03
C ARG A 70 -8.20 1.69 5.68
N ARG A 71 -7.53 0.77 4.96
CA ARG A 71 -8.09 -0.55 4.64
C ARG A 71 -8.46 -1.33 5.90
N MET A 72 -7.62 -1.31 6.94
CA MET A 72 -7.93 -1.99 8.20
C MET A 72 -9.16 -1.39 8.90
N GLN A 73 -9.30 -0.08 8.90
CA GLN A 73 -10.48 0.60 9.47
C GLN A 73 -11.76 0.22 8.73
N ILE A 74 -11.74 0.27 7.39
CA ILE A 74 -12.87 -0.13 6.55
C ILE A 74 -13.26 -1.59 6.84
N LEU A 75 -12.29 -2.50 6.95
CA LEU A 75 -12.58 -3.90 7.27
C LEU A 75 -13.26 -4.05 8.64
N ALA A 76 -12.81 -3.32 9.66
CA ALA A 76 -13.44 -3.35 10.98
C ALA A 76 -14.89 -2.83 10.95
N GLU A 77 -15.14 -1.76 10.19
CA GLU A 77 -16.48 -1.22 9.97
C GLU A 77 -17.38 -2.24 9.25
N MET A 78 -16.87 -2.91 8.23
CA MET A 78 -17.59 -3.96 7.51
C MET A 78 -17.96 -5.13 8.41
N PHE A 79 -17.04 -5.60 9.26
CA PHE A 79 -17.34 -6.68 10.22
C PHE A 79 -18.41 -6.26 11.21
N THR A 80 -18.29 -5.05 11.78
CA THR A 80 -19.30 -4.50 12.71
C THR A 80 -20.67 -4.40 12.06
N LEU A 81 -20.74 -3.96 10.80
CA LEU A 81 -21.98 -3.88 10.05
C LEU A 81 -22.58 -5.28 9.79
N ALA A 82 -21.74 -6.24 9.42
CA ALA A 82 -22.15 -7.62 9.16
C ALA A 82 -22.74 -8.26 10.42
N GLU A 83 -22.07 -8.10 11.57
CA GLU A 83 -22.55 -8.60 12.87
C GLU A 83 -23.90 -8.00 13.24
N LYS A 84 -24.03 -6.67 13.23
CA LYS A 84 -25.30 -5.98 13.54
C LYS A 84 -26.44 -6.42 12.64
N THR A 85 -26.14 -6.62 11.35
CA THR A 85 -27.13 -7.09 10.38
C THR A 85 -27.60 -8.50 10.72
N LEU A 86 -26.66 -9.40 11.05
CA LEU A 86 -26.98 -10.77 11.44
C LEU A 86 -27.80 -10.83 12.73
N GLU A 87 -27.40 -10.07 13.77
CA GLU A 87 -28.16 -9.94 15.02
C GLU A 87 -29.59 -9.47 14.76
N GLY A 88 -29.76 -8.48 13.88
CA GLY A 88 -31.07 -7.97 13.49
C GLY A 88 -31.97 -9.02 12.82
N VAL A 89 -31.40 -9.97 12.08
CA VAL A 89 -32.14 -11.09 11.49
C VAL A 89 -32.50 -12.12 12.56
N ILE A 90 -31.54 -12.51 13.39
CA ILE A 90 -31.73 -13.53 14.43
C ILE A 90 -32.78 -13.09 15.46
N ASN A 91 -32.73 -11.83 15.91
CA ASN A 91 -33.63 -11.32 16.93
C ASN A 91 -35.06 -11.06 16.43
N LYS A 92 -35.28 -10.95 15.11
CA LYS A 92 -36.63 -10.91 14.51
C LYS A 92 -37.27 -12.28 14.34
N GLY A 93 -36.46 -13.35 14.39
CA GLY A 93 -36.92 -14.74 14.30
C GLY A 93 -37.27 -15.38 15.64
N LYS A 94 -37.16 -14.63 16.75
CA LYS A 94 -37.65 -14.98 18.08
C LYS A 94 -38.93 -14.23 18.38
#